data_AF-A0A966HGI2-F1
#
_entry.id   AF-A0A966HGI2-F1
#
_cell.length_a   1.000
_cell.length_b   1.000
_cell.length_c   1.000
_cell.angle_alpha   90.00
_cell.angle_beta   90.00
_cell.angle_gamma   90.00
#
_symmetry.space_group_name_H-M   'P 1'
#
loop_
_entity.id
_entity.type
_entity.pdbx_description
1 polymer ?
#
loop_
_entity_poly.entity_id
_entity_poly.type
_entity_poly.pdbx_seq_one_letter_code
_entity_poly.pdbx_strand_id
1 'polypeptide(L)'
;MKEINRIHLAKVPYEIEIEAKDELNKYFDALKKNIKDETILDDVEIRITEILRDQGVAAGGIISSRDIEKIKAQLGSPEVFMDDQTESLDTEGSDNEQEADENTSIRRKLFRDELNAIIGGVASGLSLYFDIDVALIRVVMIALIFATAGFVIPVYFLLWIAIPKAKNATDILQLKGQKISARALKEINQEYDFARINRRSKTILNVLRVGLTVITSLMVIGGLIALVTGNMAIMNQFETASLSVPGYENGIMGLPHILINIAGVSFVIFSAILVVMSATFKAKQSQLVALGMLVFAGISSFTGGAAMFSASENLTRQAIEQSMERRSIEIDSEKLANIKSLQIDHNLTVEYIVSDEMRAEQYRYDYPDHKAYPKFEFSGDRLIIKANRADYGTNRSYFSSKHENIVIYGPKLEMIEEFAASSSREGKNTYEPVQASYILSQDQAKLTVKLNEDSNFEIVGRQKIESLNLELGDLASFSAPNISVEELKITGLRSTGVRVWSAGQIALNGQFRCVDNFDNRNGFELEYNNSPEITLNGEKVKAGQLVCSESDQDEMGRGQQF
;
A
#
# COMPACT_ATOMS: atom_id res chain seq x y z
N MET A 1 -21.65 55.86 -35.99
CA MET A 1 -20.77 54.74 -36.42
C MET A 1 -19.40 55.34 -36.64
N LYS A 2 -18.36 54.78 -36.02
CA LYS A 2 -16.98 55.16 -36.35
C LYS A 2 -16.58 54.46 -37.65
N GLU A 3 -15.94 55.18 -38.54
CA GLU A 3 -15.50 54.68 -39.83
C GLU A 3 -14.24 53.82 -39.65
N ILE A 4 -14.17 52.67 -40.35
CA ILE A 4 -13.13 51.66 -40.17
C ILE A 4 -12.45 51.32 -41.49
N ASN A 5 -11.16 51.02 -41.44
CA ASN A 5 -10.31 50.65 -42.56
C ASN A 5 -9.67 49.29 -42.34
N ARG A 6 -9.34 48.56 -43.41
CA ARG A 6 -8.57 47.32 -43.31
C ARG A 6 -7.07 47.59 -43.47
N ILE A 7 -6.26 47.06 -42.56
CA ILE A 7 -4.79 47.12 -42.61
C ILE A 7 -4.19 45.72 -42.41
N HIS A 8 -2.89 45.58 -42.70
CA HIS A 8 -2.11 44.38 -42.37
C HIS A 8 -0.89 44.79 -41.55
N LEU A 9 -0.61 44.06 -40.47
CA LEU A 9 0.55 44.23 -39.60
C LEU A 9 1.25 42.88 -39.49
N ALA A 10 2.54 42.78 -39.84
CA ALA A 10 3.27 41.52 -39.91
C ALA A 10 2.52 40.41 -40.67
N LYS A 11 1.89 40.77 -41.80
CA LYS A 11 1.05 39.89 -42.64
C LYS A 11 -0.24 39.38 -41.97
N VAL A 12 -0.64 39.91 -40.81
CA VAL A 12 -1.91 39.62 -40.13
C VAL A 12 -2.94 40.72 -40.44
N PRO A 13 -4.16 40.38 -40.91
CA PRO A 13 -5.18 41.38 -41.22
C PRO A 13 -5.86 41.92 -39.97
N TYR A 14 -6.18 43.21 -39.95
CA TYR A 14 -6.98 43.88 -38.92
C TYR A 14 -7.93 44.92 -39.53
N GLU A 15 -9.01 45.22 -38.82
CA GLU A 15 -9.82 46.42 -39.03
C GLU A 15 -9.35 47.51 -38.06
N ILE A 16 -9.36 48.79 -38.44
CA ILE A 16 -8.87 49.88 -37.61
C ILE A 16 -9.76 51.11 -37.75
N GLU A 17 -10.14 51.74 -36.65
CA GLU A 17 -10.85 53.02 -36.65
C GLU A 17 -9.98 54.09 -37.34
N ILE A 18 -10.57 55.02 -38.11
CA ILE A 18 -9.80 56.04 -38.85
C ILE A 18 -8.86 56.84 -37.93
N GLU A 19 -9.36 57.28 -36.77
CA GLU A 19 -8.55 58.03 -35.79
C GLU A 19 -7.35 57.20 -35.30
N ALA A 20 -7.56 55.92 -34.99
CA ALA A 20 -6.51 55.00 -34.58
C ALA A 20 -5.49 54.74 -35.70
N LYS A 21 -5.96 54.68 -36.95
CA LYS A 21 -5.10 54.51 -38.13
C LYS A 21 -4.16 55.68 -38.31
N ASP A 22 -4.67 56.91 -38.18
CA ASP A 22 -3.86 58.12 -38.31
C ASP A 22 -2.80 58.19 -37.19
N GLU A 23 -3.17 57.82 -35.97
CA GLU A 23 -2.21 57.73 -34.86
C GLU A 23 -1.14 56.66 -35.05
N LEU A 24 -1.53 55.47 -35.55
CA LEU A 24 -0.61 54.37 -35.79
C LEU A 24 0.35 54.68 -36.94
N ASN A 25 -0.13 55.30 -38.02
CA ASN A 25 0.72 55.73 -39.13
C ASN A 25 1.74 56.78 -38.68
N LYS A 26 1.33 57.78 -37.90
CA LYS A 26 2.26 58.76 -37.32
C LYS A 26 3.35 58.09 -36.48
N TYR A 27 2.99 57.05 -35.72
CA TYR A 27 3.94 56.28 -34.93
C TYR A 27 4.91 55.48 -35.81
N PHE A 28 4.42 54.79 -36.85
CA PHE A 28 5.26 54.05 -37.80
C PHE A 28 6.18 54.97 -38.62
N ASP A 29 5.71 56.13 -39.06
CA ASP A 29 6.53 57.09 -39.82
C ASP A 29 7.69 57.61 -38.97
N ALA A 30 7.45 57.85 -37.67
CA ALA A 30 8.49 58.20 -36.72
C ALA A 30 9.48 57.04 -36.49
N LEU A 31 9.00 55.80 -36.40
CA LEU A 31 9.85 54.61 -36.30
C LEU A 31 10.73 54.41 -37.54
N LYS A 32 10.16 54.49 -38.75
CA LYS A 32 10.87 54.36 -40.03
C LYS A 32 11.95 55.42 -40.22
N LYS A 33 11.76 56.61 -39.65
CA LYS A 33 12.77 57.68 -39.67
C LYS A 33 14.00 57.32 -38.83
N ASN A 34 13.82 56.52 -37.79
CA ASN A 34 14.84 56.20 -36.79
C ASN A 34 15.46 54.80 -36.95
N ILE A 35 14.78 53.88 -37.65
CA ILE A 35 15.21 52.50 -37.89
C ILE A 35 15.69 52.35 -39.34
N LYS A 36 16.97 52.01 -39.54
CA LYS A 36 17.57 51.83 -40.89
C LYS A 36 17.43 50.42 -41.47
N ASP A 37 17.27 49.41 -40.62
CA ASP A 37 17.15 48.00 -41.03
C ASP A 37 15.66 47.62 -41.17
N GLU A 38 15.23 47.28 -42.38
CA GLU A 38 13.84 46.94 -42.70
C GLU A 38 13.37 45.68 -41.94
N THR A 39 14.27 44.76 -41.63
CA THR A 39 13.95 43.54 -40.87
C THR A 39 13.61 43.80 -39.41
N ILE A 40 14.12 44.90 -38.84
CA ILE A 40 13.77 45.35 -37.50
C ILE A 40 12.34 45.89 -37.48
N LEU A 41 11.92 46.54 -38.57
CA LEU A 41 10.56 47.05 -38.69
C LEU A 41 9.55 45.89 -38.69
N ASP A 42 9.87 44.79 -39.38
CA ASP A 42 9.08 43.56 -39.37
C ASP A 42 8.95 42.97 -37.94
N ASP A 43 10.03 42.96 -37.16
CA ASP A 43 10.01 42.48 -35.77
C ASP A 43 9.17 43.38 -34.84
N VAL A 44 9.22 44.70 -35.06
CA VAL A 44 8.35 45.66 -34.36
C VAL A 44 6.88 45.45 -34.74
N GLU A 45 6.58 45.20 -36.02
CA GLU A 45 5.22 44.85 -36.44
C GLU A 45 4.73 43.54 -35.81
N ILE A 46 5.58 42.51 -35.75
CA ILE A 46 5.27 41.24 -35.06
C ILE A 46 4.92 41.55 -33.60
N ARG A 47 5.73 42.36 -32.92
CA ARG A 47 5.46 42.76 -31.54
C ARG A 47 4.13 43.50 -31.38
N ILE A 48 3.78 44.39 -32.32
CA ILE A 48 2.49 45.07 -32.31
C ILE A 48 1.34 44.05 -32.39
N THR A 49 1.45 43.04 -33.25
CA THR A 49 0.43 41.97 -33.31
C THR A 49 0.31 41.17 -32.01
N GLU A 50 1.42 40.96 -31.29
CA GLU A 50 1.41 40.33 -29.96
C GLU A 50 0.68 41.18 -28.92
N ILE A 51 0.98 42.48 -28.88
CA ILE A 51 0.33 43.45 -27.96
C ILE A 51 -1.17 43.47 -28.21
N LEU A 52 -1.59 43.57 -29.48
CA LEU A 52 -3.00 43.56 -29.88
C LEU A 52 -3.70 42.26 -29.40
N ARG A 53 -3.05 41.12 -29.59
CA ARG A 53 -3.57 39.84 -29.11
C ARG A 53 -3.71 39.79 -27.59
N ASP A 54 -2.74 40.33 -26.86
CA ASP A 54 -2.78 40.41 -25.40
C ASP A 54 -3.89 41.34 -24.89
N GLN A 55 -4.33 42.30 -25.71
CA GLN A 55 -5.50 43.15 -25.43
C GLN A 55 -6.84 42.54 -25.86
N GLY A 56 -6.83 41.32 -26.42
CA GLY A 56 -8.04 40.63 -26.87
C GLY A 56 -8.45 40.97 -28.30
N VAL A 57 -7.62 41.68 -29.05
CA VAL A 57 -7.85 41.96 -30.48
C VAL A 57 -7.32 40.78 -31.30
N ALA A 58 -8.23 39.90 -31.74
CA ALA A 58 -7.90 38.78 -32.62
C ALA A 58 -7.60 39.24 -34.05
N ALA A 59 -7.03 38.35 -34.88
CA ALA A 59 -6.87 38.61 -36.31
C ALA A 59 -8.22 38.91 -36.96
N GLY A 60 -8.31 40.01 -37.71
CA GLY A 60 -9.54 40.57 -38.26
C GLY A 60 -10.38 41.39 -37.28
N GLY A 61 -9.95 41.54 -36.03
CA GLY A 61 -10.59 42.40 -35.03
C GLY A 61 -10.37 43.89 -35.29
N ILE A 62 -11.18 44.73 -34.65
CA ILE A 62 -11.14 46.19 -34.77
C ILE A 62 -10.15 46.78 -33.76
N ILE A 63 -9.19 47.57 -34.26
CA ILE A 63 -8.20 48.33 -33.50
C ILE A 63 -8.77 49.72 -33.22
N SER A 64 -8.84 50.08 -31.94
CA SER A 64 -9.31 51.38 -31.47
C SER A 64 -8.15 52.26 -31.00
N SER A 65 -8.37 53.57 -30.79
CA SER A 65 -7.31 54.48 -30.31
C SER A 65 -6.74 54.05 -28.95
N ARG A 66 -7.56 53.41 -28.10
CA ARG A 66 -7.12 52.83 -26.82
C ARG A 66 -6.07 51.74 -27.01
N ASP A 67 -6.16 50.96 -28.08
CA ASP A 67 -5.19 49.90 -28.38
C ASP A 67 -3.86 50.50 -28.86
N ILE A 68 -3.92 51.60 -29.61
CA ILE A 68 -2.74 52.37 -30.03
C ILE A 68 -2.00 52.99 -28.84
N GLU A 69 -2.70 53.54 -27.85
CA GLU A 69 -2.09 54.03 -26.62
C GLU A 69 -1.29 52.94 -25.89
N LYS A 70 -1.84 51.71 -25.84
CA LYS A 70 -1.16 50.58 -25.20
C LYS A 70 0.04 50.08 -25.99
N ILE A 71 -0.05 50.08 -27.32
CA ILE A 71 1.08 49.81 -28.22
C ILE A 71 2.22 50.78 -27.90
N LYS A 72 1.95 52.09 -27.90
CA LYS A 72 2.93 53.14 -27.58
C LYS A 72 3.51 52.97 -26.17
N ALA A 73 2.67 52.64 -25.18
CA ALA A 73 3.09 52.47 -23.79
C ALA A 73 4.00 51.25 -23.57
N GLN A 74 3.84 50.18 -24.35
CA GLN A 74 4.65 48.97 -24.21
C GLN A 74 5.90 48.94 -25.09
N LEU A 75 5.84 49.55 -26.29
CA LEU A 75 6.99 49.64 -27.20
C LEU A 75 7.92 50.82 -26.89
N GLY A 76 7.41 51.89 -26.28
CA GLY A 76 8.15 53.12 -26.01
C GLY A 76 7.98 54.17 -27.11
N SER A 77 8.58 55.36 -26.91
CA SER A 77 8.55 56.41 -27.94
C SER A 77 9.47 56.04 -29.11
N PRO A 78 9.15 56.47 -30.35
CA PRO A 78 9.98 56.16 -31.52
C PRO A 78 11.42 56.68 -31.43
N GLU A 79 11.68 57.63 -30.54
CA GLU A 79 13.00 58.22 -30.27
C GLU A 79 13.92 57.27 -29.50
N VAL A 80 13.38 56.33 -28.72
CA VAL A 80 14.17 55.32 -27.98
C VAL A 80 14.90 54.36 -28.93
N PHE A 81 14.46 54.27 -30.19
CA PHE A 81 15.10 53.46 -31.22
C PHE A 81 16.29 54.15 -31.91
N MET A 82 16.69 55.35 -31.44
CA MET A 82 17.80 56.13 -32.02
C MET A 82 19.19 55.81 -31.42
N ASP A 83 19.25 55.22 -30.22
CA ASP A 83 20.42 55.29 -29.32
C ASP A 83 21.55 54.26 -29.58
N ASP A 84 21.43 53.38 -30.57
CA ASP A 84 22.39 52.28 -30.80
C ASP A 84 23.59 52.68 -31.72
N GLN A 85 24.14 53.89 -31.60
CA GLN A 85 25.30 54.33 -32.43
C GLN A 85 26.62 54.61 -31.71
N THR A 86 26.72 54.44 -30.39
CA THR A 86 28.01 54.60 -29.69
C THR A 86 28.14 53.58 -28.58
N GLU A 87 28.41 52.32 -28.93
CA GLU A 87 29.26 51.44 -28.11
C GLU A 87 29.88 50.38 -29.03
N SER A 88 30.94 50.80 -29.71
CA SER A 88 31.98 49.88 -30.17
C SER A 88 33.28 50.44 -29.65
N LEU A 89 33.93 49.65 -28.80
CA LEU A 89 35.33 49.66 -28.34
C LEU A 89 35.35 49.59 -26.82
N ASP A 90 35.92 48.49 -26.32
CA ASP A 90 36.80 48.39 -25.14
C ASP A 90 37.34 46.95 -25.21
N THR A 91 38.62 46.67 -25.50
CA THR A 91 39.88 47.15 -24.89
C THR A 91 39.87 47.04 -23.37
N GLU A 92 40.78 46.20 -22.88
CA GLU A 92 41.00 45.82 -21.49
C GLU A 92 41.38 47.00 -20.57
N GLY A 93 40.92 46.96 -19.32
CA GLY A 93 41.71 47.43 -18.16
C GLY A 93 41.17 48.59 -17.31
N SER A 94 40.85 48.25 -16.06
CA SER A 94 41.15 48.99 -14.81
C SER A 94 40.33 50.21 -14.34
N ASP A 95 39.59 49.95 -13.25
CA ASP A 95 39.27 50.72 -12.03
C ASP A 95 39.28 52.27 -11.99
N ASN A 96 38.10 52.78 -11.58
CA ASN A 96 37.80 53.98 -10.79
C ASN A 96 38.12 55.38 -11.36
N GLU A 97 37.10 56.14 -11.78
CA GLU A 97 36.44 57.20 -10.98
C GLU A 97 35.29 57.86 -11.78
N GLN A 98 34.45 58.58 -11.05
CA GLN A 98 33.14 59.12 -11.39
C GLN A 98 33.10 60.02 -12.64
N GLU A 99 32.07 59.86 -13.48
CA GLU A 99 31.29 60.97 -14.02
C GLU A 99 29.91 60.49 -14.49
N ALA A 100 28.96 61.44 -14.51
CA ALA A 100 27.52 61.26 -14.53
C ALA A 100 26.99 60.49 -15.74
N ASP A 101 26.00 59.61 -15.52
CA ASP A 101 25.12 59.16 -16.59
C ASP A 101 23.65 59.13 -16.15
N GLU A 102 22.81 59.56 -17.08
CA GLU A 102 21.44 59.94 -16.86
C GLU A 102 20.58 58.77 -16.38
N ASN A 103 19.94 59.02 -15.24
CA ASN A 103 19.09 58.11 -14.51
C ASN A 103 17.77 57.84 -15.28
N THR A 104 17.82 57.09 -16.37
CA THR A 104 16.67 56.31 -16.83
C THR A 104 16.76 54.92 -16.21
N SER A 105 16.43 54.81 -14.92
CA SER A 105 16.38 53.51 -14.24
C SER A 105 15.37 52.61 -14.96
N ILE A 106 15.85 51.66 -15.77
CA ILE A 106 15.01 50.68 -16.43
C ILE A 106 14.38 49.83 -15.33
N ARG A 107 13.05 49.94 -15.17
CA ARG A 107 12.34 49.29 -14.07
C ARG A 107 12.34 47.77 -14.30
N ARG A 108 13.25 47.05 -13.64
CA ARG A 108 13.26 45.59 -13.65
C ARG A 108 11.97 45.04 -13.06
N LYS A 109 11.38 44.04 -13.71
CA LYS A 109 10.20 43.35 -13.22
C LYS A 109 10.44 41.85 -13.23
N LEU A 110 10.14 41.20 -12.11
CA LEU A 110 10.35 39.77 -11.97
C LEU A 110 9.25 39.01 -12.72
N PHE A 111 9.69 38.10 -13.59
CA PHE A 111 8.87 37.16 -14.34
C PHE A 111 9.48 35.77 -14.22
N ARG A 112 8.64 34.75 -14.38
CA ARG A 112 9.08 33.38 -14.49
C ARG A 112 9.46 33.09 -15.94
N ASP A 113 10.62 32.48 -16.14
CA ASP A 113 11.14 32.13 -17.46
C ASP A 113 10.92 30.64 -17.75
N GLU A 114 10.36 30.33 -18.91
CA GLU A 114 10.01 28.97 -19.34
C GLU A 114 11.01 28.34 -20.32
N LEU A 115 12.01 29.10 -20.82
CA LEU A 115 13.01 28.58 -21.75
C LEU A 115 13.88 27.52 -21.08
N ASN A 116 14.47 27.88 -19.92
CA ASN A 116 15.30 26.98 -19.10
C ASN A 116 14.59 26.49 -17.83
N ALA A 117 13.26 26.36 -17.87
CA ALA A 117 12.46 25.90 -16.74
C ALA A 117 12.57 24.38 -16.49
N ILE A 118 12.83 24.00 -15.23
CA ILE A 118 12.64 22.63 -14.73
C ILE A 118 11.27 22.51 -14.04
N ILE A 119 11.07 23.24 -12.93
CA ILE A 119 9.81 23.23 -12.17
C ILE A 119 9.21 24.62 -12.22
N GLY A 120 8.34 24.90 -13.19
CA GLY A 120 7.56 26.14 -13.15
C GLY A 120 8.32 27.45 -13.45
N GLY A 121 9.62 27.43 -13.73
CA GLY A 121 10.38 28.57 -14.28
C GLY A 121 10.79 29.66 -13.30
N VAL A 122 10.62 29.45 -11.98
CA VAL A 122 10.95 30.46 -10.95
C VAL A 122 12.46 30.65 -10.83
N ALA A 123 13.24 29.56 -10.71
CA ALA A 123 14.70 29.64 -10.62
C ALA A 123 15.34 30.28 -11.87
N SER A 124 14.81 29.99 -13.06
CA SER A 124 15.23 30.61 -14.33
C SER A 124 14.87 32.10 -14.40
N GLY A 125 13.73 32.47 -13.81
CA GLY A 125 13.34 33.87 -13.66
C GLY A 125 14.30 34.64 -12.74
N LEU A 126 14.65 34.05 -11.59
CA LEU A 126 15.59 34.65 -10.65
C LEU A 126 17.00 34.77 -11.24
N SER A 127 17.46 33.79 -12.04
CA SER A 127 18.77 33.87 -12.69
C SER A 127 18.87 35.06 -13.63
N LEU A 128 17.85 35.25 -14.47
CA LEU A 128 17.82 36.39 -15.40
C LEU A 128 17.63 37.73 -14.68
N TYR A 129 16.91 37.76 -13.56
CA TYR A 129 16.69 38.99 -12.80
C TYR A 129 17.92 39.48 -12.05
N PHE A 130 18.67 38.55 -11.43
CA PHE A 130 19.88 38.85 -10.67
C PHE A 130 21.17 38.74 -11.49
N ASP A 131 21.09 38.30 -12.74
CA ASP A 131 22.23 38.03 -13.61
C ASP A 131 23.22 37.02 -13.01
N ILE A 132 22.68 35.90 -12.51
CA ILE A 132 23.43 34.80 -11.88
C ILE A 132 23.15 33.51 -12.63
N ASP A 133 24.14 32.62 -12.77
CA ASP A 133 23.94 31.31 -13.39
C ASP A 133 22.78 30.52 -12.75
N VAL A 134 21.89 29.98 -13.59
CA VAL A 134 20.68 29.25 -13.16
C VAL A 134 21.01 27.98 -12.36
N ALA A 135 22.11 27.30 -12.67
CA ALA A 135 22.59 26.15 -11.91
C ALA A 135 22.97 26.55 -10.49
N LEU A 136 23.61 27.72 -10.30
CA LEU A 136 24.00 28.21 -8.99
C LEU A 136 22.78 28.52 -8.12
N ILE A 137 21.76 29.18 -8.68
CA ILE A 137 20.49 29.40 -7.97
C ILE A 137 19.85 28.07 -7.57
N ARG A 138 19.83 27.08 -8.46
CA ARG A 138 19.28 25.74 -8.14
C ARG A 138 20.05 25.06 -7.00
N VAL A 139 21.38 25.11 -7.03
CA VAL A 139 22.22 24.53 -5.97
C VAL A 139 21.94 25.21 -4.63
N VAL A 140 21.85 26.54 -4.60
CA VAL A 140 21.49 27.29 -3.38
C VAL A 140 20.11 26.89 -2.89
N MET A 141 19.11 26.79 -3.77
CA MET A 141 17.76 26.38 -3.37
C MET A 141 17.74 24.96 -2.79
N ILE A 142 18.49 24.01 -3.38
CA ILE A 142 18.61 22.65 -2.86
C ILE A 142 19.31 22.66 -1.50
N ALA A 143 20.41 23.40 -1.34
CA ALA A 143 21.09 23.54 -0.06
C ALA A 143 20.16 24.12 1.02
N LEU A 144 19.33 25.11 0.66
CA LEU A 144 18.35 25.71 1.56
C LEU A 144 17.22 24.75 1.95
N ILE A 145 16.83 23.81 1.08
CA ILE A 145 15.87 22.74 1.45
C ILE A 145 16.42 21.95 2.64
N PHE A 146 17.69 21.53 2.59
CA PHE A 146 18.32 20.81 3.69
C PHE A 146 18.52 21.70 4.92
N ALA A 147 18.98 22.94 4.74
CA ALA A 147 19.24 23.87 5.85
C ALA A 147 17.98 24.32 6.60
N THR A 148 16.82 24.36 5.94
CA THR A 148 15.54 24.83 6.50
C THR A 148 14.55 23.71 6.79
N ALA A 149 15.00 22.45 6.79
CA ALA A 149 14.14 21.27 6.96
C ALA A 149 12.92 21.26 6.01
N GLY A 150 13.11 21.71 4.77
CA GLY A 150 12.09 21.71 3.73
C GLY A 150 11.16 22.92 3.69
N PHE A 151 11.32 23.92 4.57
CA PHE A 151 10.46 25.13 4.55
C PHE A 151 10.55 25.93 3.25
N VAL A 152 11.66 25.83 2.52
CA VAL A 152 11.84 26.47 1.20
C VAL A 152 10.90 25.91 0.13
N ILE A 153 10.40 24.66 0.30
CA ILE A 153 9.51 24.01 -0.67
C ILE A 153 8.16 24.76 -0.80
N PRO A 154 7.38 25.00 0.28
CA PRO A 154 6.14 25.77 0.16
C PRO A 154 6.38 27.21 -0.29
N VAL A 155 7.50 27.84 0.09
CA VAL A 155 7.88 29.19 -0.39
C VAL A 155 8.06 29.19 -1.92
N TYR A 156 8.67 28.14 -2.48
CA TYR A 156 8.79 28.00 -3.93
C TYR A 156 7.43 27.95 -4.62
N PHE A 157 6.49 27.16 -4.10
CA PHE A 157 5.13 27.09 -4.65
C PHE A 157 4.40 28.43 -4.55
N LEU A 158 4.60 29.17 -3.46
CA LEU A 158 4.05 30.51 -3.28
C LEU A 158 4.60 31.48 -4.33
N LEU A 159 5.92 31.50 -4.54
CA LEU A 159 6.57 32.31 -5.59
C LEU A 159 6.09 31.91 -6.98
N TRP A 160 5.85 30.62 -7.23
CA TRP A 160 5.34 30.16 -8.52
C TRP A 160 3.93 30.66 -8.84
N ILE A 161 3.08 30.81 -7.82
CA ILE A 161 1.74 31.40 -7.94
C ILE A 161 1.83 32.92 -8.07
N ALA A 162 2.66 33.58 -7.26
CA ALA A 162 2.78 35.03 -7.20
C ALA A 162 3.47 35.65 -8.42
N ILE A 163 4.51 34.99 -8.96
CA ILE A 163 5.30 35.52 -10.07
C ILE A 163 4.64 35.18 -11.42
N PRO A 164 4.30 36.19 -12.26
CA PRO A 164 3.70 35.95 -13.57
C PRO A 164 4.67 35.28 -14.55
N LYS A 165 4.15 34.58 -15.56
CA LYS A 165 4.95 34.05 -16.69
C LYS A 165 5.35 35.18 -17.64
N ALA A 166 6.60 35.20 -18.10
CA ALA A 166 7.00 36.01 -19.24
C ALA A 166 6.30 35.48 -20.50
N LYS A 167 5.60 36.34 -21.22
CA LYS A 167 4.78 35.93 -22.37
C LYS A 167 5.39 36.31 -23.71
N ASN A 168 6.31 37.27 -23.71
CA ASN A 168 6.72 37.98 -24.92
C ASN A 168 8.11 38.63 -24.72
N ALA A 169 8.75 39.12 -25.79
CA ALA A 169 10.13 39.60 -25.73
C ALA A 169 10.37 40.75 -24.74
N THR A 170 9.46 41.72 -24.66
CA THR A 170 9.57 42.82 -23.69
C THR A 170 9.56 42.34 -22.24
N ASP A 171 8.79 41.31 -21.88
CA ASP A 171 8.81 40.77 -20.51
C ASP A 171 10.20 40.22 -20.17
N ILE A 172 10.88 39.59 -21.14
CA ILE A 172 12.25 39.07 -20.96
C ILE A 172 13.27 40.22 -20.88
N LEU A 173 13.13 41.28 -21.69
CA LEU A 173 13.98 42.46 -21.60
C LEU A 173 13.81 43.19 -20.25
N GLN A 174 12.57 43.31 -19.76
CA GLN A 174 12.27 43.84 -18.42
C GLN A 174 12.78 42.94 -17.29
N LEU A 175 12.81 41.62 -17.52
CA LEU A 175 13.39 40.65 -16.58
C LEU A 175 14.91 40.82 -16.48
N LYS A 176 15.60 40.88 -17.63
CA LYS A 176 17.06 41.12 -17.74
C LYS A 176 17.46 42.55 -17.33
N GLY A 177 16.51 43.50 -17.37
CA GLY A 177 16.77 44.91 -17.10
C GLY A 177 17.46 45.65 -18.23
N GLN A 178 17.28 45.18 -19.47
CA GLN A 178 17.85 45.77 -20.68
C GLN A 178 16.94 46.85 -21.28
N LYS A 179 17.52 47.83 -22.00
CA LYS A 179 16.75 48.86 -22.70
C LYS A 179 15.88 48.19 -23.78
N ILE A 180 14.62 48.63 -23.91
CA ILE A 180 13.74 48.14 -24.98
C ILE A 180 14.20 48.84 -26.26
N SER A 181 15.07 48.18 -27.01
CA SER A 181 15.49 48.61 -28.35
C SER A 181 15.03 47.64 -29.41
N ALA A 182 15.00 48.12 -30.64
CA ALA A 182 14.69 47.36 -31.85
C ALA A 182 15.55 46.09 -31.97
N ARG A 183 16.86 46.25 -31.75
CA ARG A 183 17.84 45.18 -31.86
C ARG A 183 17.68 44.14 -30.75
N ALA A 184 17.44 44.60 -29.52
CA ALA A 184 17.22 43.73 -28.37
C ALA A 184 15.92 42.90 -28.52
N LEU A 185 14.86 43.50 -29.07
CA LEU A 185 13.62 42.78 -29.39
C LEU A 185 13.85 41.69 -30.45
N LYS A 186 14.60 42.00 -31.50
CA LYS A 186 14.99 41.04 -32.54
C LYS A 186 15.79 39.87 -31.98
N GLU A 187 16.78 40.15 -31.12
CA GLU A 187 17.61 39.12 -30.49
C GLU A 187 16.78 38.16 -29.61
N ILE A 188 15.92 38.71 -28.74
CA ILE A 188 15.06 37.88 -27.88
C ILE A 188 14.04 37.07 -28.70
N ASN A 189 13.45 37.64 -29.76
CA ASN A 189 12.52 36.89 -30.62
C ASN A 189 13.20 35.77 -31.41
N GLN A 190 14.49 35.90 -31.71
CA GLN A 190 15.29 34.82 -32.32
C GLN A 190 15.66 33.73 -31.30
N GLU A 191 15.97 34.12 -30.07
CA GLU A 191 16.32 33.20 -28.98
C GLU A 191 15.08 32.45 -28.44
N TYR A 192 13.91 33.11 -28.34
CA TYR A 192 12.69 32.59 -27.71
C TYR A 192 11.56 32.30 -28.71
N ASP A 193 11.17 31.02 -28.83
CA ASP A 193 9.92 30.63 -29.49
C ASP A 193 8.75 30.60 -28.48
N PHE A 194 8.17 31.77 -28.20
CA PHE A 194 7.03 31.91 -27.29
C PHE A 194 5.81 31.08 -27.72
N ALA A 195 5.63 30.84 -29.03
CA ALA A 195 4.54 30.02 -29.54
C ALA A 195 4.73 28.53 -29.22
N ARG A 196 5.96 28.02 -29.32
CA ARG A 196 6.31 26.64 -28.92
C ARG A 196 6.27 26.47 -27.42
N ILE A 197 6.77 27.43 -26.65
CA ILE A 197 6.71 27.41 -25.18
C ILE A 197 5.25 27.31 -24.70
N ASN A 198 4.37 28.17 -25.23
CA ASN A 198 2.94 28.13 -24.89
C ASN A 198 2.26 26.83 -25.34
N ARG A 199 2.62 26.29 -26.51
CA ARG A 199 2.14 24.96 -26.95
C ARG A 199 2.58 23.86 -26.01
N ARG A 200 3.86 23.81 -25.62
CA ARG A 200 4.41 22.84 -24.67
C ARG A 200 3.69 22.89 -23.32
N SER A 201 3.49 24.09 -22.78
CA SER A 201 2.75 24.32 -21.53
C SER A 201 1.32 23.78 -21.59
N LYS A 202 0.59 24.02 -22.70
CA LYS A 202 -0.74 23.44 -22.93
C LYS A 202 -0.71 21.91 -23.06
N THR A 203 0.28 21.35 -23.76
CA THR A 203 0.44 19.89 -23.88
C THR A 203 0.68 19.25 -22.52
N ILE A 204 1.56 19.80 -21.70
CA ILE A 204 1.84 19.30 -20.34
C ILE A 204 0.56 19.33 -19.49
N LEU A 205 -0.18 20.44 -19.52
CA LEU A 205 -1.44 20.54 -18.78
C LEU A 205 -2.47 19.49 -19.24
N ASN A 206 -2.54 19.22 -20.54
CA ASN A 206 -3.43 18.19 -21.09
C ASN A 206 -3.00 16.77 -20.69
N VAL A 207 -1.69 16.46 -20.72
CA VAL A 207 -1.17 15.17 -20.27
C VAL A 207 -1.45 14.97 -18.78
N LEU A 208 -1.19 15.98 -17.96
CA LEU A 208 -1.47 15.95 -16.52
C LEU A 208 -2.97 15.81 -16.24
N ARG A 209 -3.83 16.48 -17.04
CA ARG A 209 -5.28 16.32 -16.98
C ARG A 209 -5.71 14.89 -17.28
N VAL A 210 -5.22 14.31 -18.37
CA VAL A 210 -5.54 12.92 -18.75
C VAL A 210 -5.06 11.96 -17.67
N GLY A 211 -3.81 12.11 -17.20
CA GLY A 211 -3.25 11.29 -16.13
C GLY A 211 -4.08 11.33 -14.85
N LEU A 212 -4.43 12.53 -14.38
CA LEU A 212 -5.25 12.69 -13.18
C LEU A 212 -6.65 12.08 -13.37
N THR A 213 -7.25 12.24 -14.55
CA THR A 213 -8.56 11.67 -14.89
C THR A 213 -8.54 10.15 -14.88
N VAL A 214 -7.47 9.54 -15.42
CA VAL A 214 -7.26 8.08 -15.41
C VAL A 214 -7.11 7.58 -13.99
N ILE A 215 -6.27 8.22 -13.16
CA ILE A 215 -6.08 7.85 -11.75
C ILE A 215 -7.41 7.90 -10.98
N THR A 216 -8.15 9.01 -11.09
CA THR A 216 -9.44 9.14 -10.42
C THR A 216 -10.48 8.13 -10.93
N SER A 217 -10.42 7.75 -12.21
CA SER A 217 -11.31 6.71 -12.78
C SER A 217 -10.98 5.32 -12.22
N LEU A 218 -9.70 5.00 -12.06
CA LEU A 218 -9.26 3.76 -11.41
C LEU A 218 -9.70 3.70 -9.95
N MET A 219 -9.70 4.84 -9.23
CA MET A 219 -10.23 4.89 -7.85
C MET A 219 -11.72 4.51 -7.77
N VAL A 220 -12.54 4.92 -8.75
CA VAL A 220 -13.96 4.53 -8.82
C VAL A 220 -14.09 3.01 -8.99
N ILE A 221 -13.34 2.43 -9.94
CA ILE A 221 -13.35 0.99 -10.20
C ILE A 221 -12.86 0.21 -8.97
N GLY A 222 -11.75 0.64 -8.37
CA GLY A 222 -11.21 0.05 -7.15
C GLY A 222 -12.20 0.12 -5.99
N GLY A 223 -12.87 1.26 -5.81
CA GLY A 223 -13.93 1.42 -4.81
C GLY A 223 -15.11 0.47 -5.01
N LEU A 224 -15.55 0.26 -6.25
CA LEU A 224 -16.62 -0.69 -6.57
C LEU A 224 -16.20 -2.14 -6.31
N ILE A 225 -14.98 -2.52 -6.72
CA ILE A 225 -14.44 -3.86 -6.45
C ILE A 225 -14.33 -4.10 -4.95
N ALA A 226 -13.79 -3.13 -4.20
CA ALA A 226 -13.66 -3.21 -2.74
C ALA A 226 -15.03 -3.33 -2.06
N LEU A 227 -16.06 -2.62 -2.56
CA LEU A 227 -17.42 -2.73 -2.04
C LEU A 227 -18.00 -4.14 -2.25
N VAL A 228 -17.81 -4.73 -3.43
CA VAL A 228 -18.32 -6.08 -3.73
C VAL A 228 -17.56 -7.15 -2.93
N THR A 229 -16.23 -7.13 -3.01
CA THR A 229 -15.36 -8.11 -2.34
C THR A 229 -15.44 -8.00 -0.81
N GLY A 230 -15.52 -6.78 -0.28
CA GLY A 230 -15.72 -6.51 1.14
C GLY A 230 -17.06 -7.07 1.64
N ASN A 231 -18.16 -6.83 0.92
CA ASN A 231 -19.46 -7.41 1.27
C ASN A 231 -19.46 -8.94 1.19
N MET A 232 -18.80 -9.54 0.18
CA MET A 232 -18.64 -11.00 0.11
C MET A 232 -17.87 -11.56 1.31
N ALA A 233 -16.77 -10.90 1.71
CA ALA A 233 -15.99 -11.30 2.87
C ALA A 233 -16.80 -11.21 4.18
N ILE A 234 -17.59 -10.14 4.36
CA ILE A 234 -18.42 -10.00 5.56
C ILE A 234 -19.58 -11.01 5.55
N MET A 235 -20.17 -11.31 4.39
CA MET A 235 -21.23 -12.33 4.29
C MET A 235 -20.73 -13.73 4.70
N ASN A 236 -19.51 -14.10 4.30
CA ASN A 236 -18.90 -15.36 4.71
C ASN A 236 -18.69 -15.43 6.24
N GLN A 237 -18.34 -14.30 6.88
CA GLN A 237 -18.25 -14.21 8.34
C GLN A 237 -19.65 -14.29 9.00
N PHE A 238 -20.66 -13.69 8.38
CA PHE A 238 -22.03 -13.71 8.88
C PHE A 238 -22.60 -15.14 8.93
N GLU A 239 -22.40 -15.92 7.87
CA GLU A 239 -22.81 -17.33 7.83
C GLU A 239 -22.15 -18.16 8.93
N THR A 240 -20.87 -17.93 9.23
CA THR A 240 -20.19 -18.65 10.31
C THR A 240 -20.68 -18.27 11.70
N ALA A 241 -21.06 -17.01 11.89
CA ALA A 241 -21.35 -16.48 13.21
C ALA A 241 -22.83 -16.62 13.60
N SER A 242 -23.77 -16.56 12.64
CA SER A 242 -25.20 -16.84 12.86
C SER A 242 -25.45 -18.24 13.44
N LEU A 243 -24.60 -19.20 13.09
CA LEU A 243 -24.67 -20.58 13.57
C LEU A 243 -24.13 -20.77 14.99
N SER A 244 -23.34 -19.81 15.51
CA SER A 244 -22.61 -19.96 16.78
C SER A 244 -23.31 -19.33 18.00
N VAL A 245 -24.13 -18.28 17.79
CA VAL A 245 -24.77 -17.56 18.91
C VAL A 245 -26.20 -17.15 18.52
N PRO A 246 -27.24 -17.79 19.11
CA PRO A 246 -28.63 -17.38 18.91
C PRO A 246 -28.84 -15.90 19.29
N GLY A 247 -29.37 -15.08 18.38
CA GLY A 247 -29.54 -13.62 18.56
C GLY A 247 -28.43 -12.75 17.96
N TYR A 248 -27.37 -13.36 17.44
CA TYR A 248 -26.28 -12.67 16.73
C TYR A 248 -26.71 -12.08 15.38
N GLU A 249 -27.72 -12.68 14.74
CA GLU A 249 -28.17 -12.38 13.38
C GLU A 249 -28.71 -10.95 13.18
N ASN A 250 -29.35 -10.36 14.19
CA ASN A 250 -30.16 -9.15 13.99
C ASN A 250 -29.62 -7.88 14.67
N GLY A 251 -28.80 -8.02 15.72
CA GLY A 251 -28.42 -6.87 16.58
C GLY A 251 -26.99 -6.39 16.44
N ILE A 252 -26.04 -7.31 16.25
CA ILE A 252 -24.62 -7.02 16.50
C ILE A 252 -23.84 -6.79 15.19
N MET A 253 -24.14 -7.53 14.11
CA MET A 253 -23.46 -7.37 12.82
C MET A 253 -24.19 -6.47 11.81
N GLY A 254 -25.49 -6.22 11.98
CA GLY A 254 -26.29 -5.44 11.02
C GLY A 254 -25.87 -3.97 10.91
N LEU A 255 -25.82 -3.26 12.05
CA LEU A 255 -25.48 -1.83 12.05
C LEU A 255 -24.03 -1.55 11.60
N PRO A 256 -22.99 -2.28 12.06
CA PRO A 256 -21.63 -2.10 11.55
C PRO A 256 -21.53 -2.32 10.03
N HIS A 257 -22.24 -3.33 9.51
CA HIS A 257 -22.26 -3.63 8.08
C HIS A 257 -22.88 -2.50 7.26
N ILE A 258 -23.98 -1.90 7.75
CA ILE A 258 -24.61 -0.73 7.11
C ILE A 258 -23.62 0.45 7.08
N LEU A 259 -22.94 0.73 8.19
CA LEU A 259 -21.97 1.83 8.27
C LEU A 259 -20.77 1.64 7.33
N ILE A 260 -20.23 0.43 7.24
CA ILE A 260 -19.14 0.11 6.29
C ILE A 260 -19.61 0.30 4.84
N ASN A 261 -20.84 -0.09 4.52
CA ASN A 261 -21.42 0.14 3.19
C ASN A 261 -21.62 1.63 2.89
N ILE A 262 -22.10 2.42 3.85
CA ILE A 262 -22.19 3.89 3.71
C ILE A 262 -20.81 4.48 3.41
N ALA A 263 -19.76 4.01 4.10
CA ALA A 263 -18.40 4.46 3.84
C ALA A 263 -17.92 4.12 2.43
N GLY A 264 -18.13 2.88 1.97
CA GLY A 264 -17.75 2.45 0.63
C GLY A 264 -18.51 3.19 -0.47
N VAL A 265 -19.83 3.37 -0.34
CA VAL A 265 -20.64 4.16 -1.27
C VAL A 265 -20.18 5.62 -1.29
N SER A 266 -19.90 6.21 -0.13
CA SER A 266 -19.39 7.58 -0.02
C SER A 266 -18.05 7.74 -0.75
N PHE A 267 -17.16 6.76 -0.63
CA PHE A 267 -15.87 6.75 -1.34
C PHE A 267 -16.03 6.66 -2.87
N VAL A 268 -16.97 5.85 -3.35
CA VAL A 268 -17.25 5.72 -4.79
C VAL A 268 -17.80 7.03 -5.35
N ILE A 269 -18.75 7.66 -4.66
CA ILE A 269 -19.31 8.96 -5.09
C ILE A 269 -18.23 10.05 -5.02
N PHE A 270 -17.42 10.07 -3.97
CA PHE A 270 -16.28 10.98 -3.82
C PHE A 270 -15.33 10.87 -5.02
N SER A 271 -14.95 9.65 -5.37
CA SER A 271 -14.06 9.37 -6.50
C SER A 271 -14.68 9.78 -7.83
N ALA A 272 -15.99 9.58 -8.03
CA ALA A 272 -16.70 10.01 -9.23
C ALA A 272 -16.73 11.54 -9.39
N ILE A 273 -16.89 12.29 -8.30
CA ILE A 273 -16.80 13.76 -8.33
C ILE A 273 -15.38 14.21 -8.70
N LEU A 274 -14.36 13.55 -8.15
CA LEU A 274 -12.97 13.83 -8.49
C LEU A 274 -12.68 13.61 -9.99
N VAL A 275 -13.28 12.59 -10.64
CA VAL A 275 -13.17 12.38 -12.09
C VAL A 275 -13.69 13.59 -12.88
N VAL A 276 -14.85 14.14 -12.50
CA VAL A 276 -15.42 15.30 -13.19
C VAL A 276 -14.54 16.54 -13.01
N MET A 277 -13.98 16.73 -11.81
CA MET A 277 -13.09 17.84 -11.51
C MET A 277 -11.75 17.72 -12.25
N SER A 278 -11.16 16.52 -12.26
CA SER A 278 -9.89 16.24 -12.95
C SER A 278 -10.05 16.33 -14.47
N ALA A 279 -11.18 15.91 -15.04
CA ALA A 279 -11.44 16.01 -16.47
C ALA A 279 -11.60 17.46 -16.96
N THR A 280 -12.06 18.37 -16.11
CA THR A 280 -12.38 19.76 -16.49
C THR A 280 -11.38 20.80 -15.99
N PHE A 281 -10.52 20.46 -15.02
CA PHE A 281 -9.64 21.41 -14.30
C PHE A 281 -10.40 22.60 -13.71
N LYS A 282 -11.69 22.40 -13.42
CA LYS A 282 -12.59 23.39 -12.84
C LYS A 282 -13.27 22.79 -11.62
N ALA A 283 -13.16 23.47 -10.50
CA ALA A 283 -13.85 23.11 -9.26
C ALA A 283 -15.04 24.06 -9.06
N LYS A 284 -16.27 23.53 -9.09
CA LYS A 284 -17.44 24.30 -8.66
C LYS A 284 -17.54 24.26 -7.13
N GLN A 285 -18.02 25.35 -6.53
CA GLN A 285 -18.19 25.42 -5.08
C GLN A 285 -19.09 24.30 -4.53
N SER A 286 -20.14 23.91 -5.27
CA SER A 286 -21.00 22.78 -4.91
C SER A 286 -20.27 21.43 -4.87
N GLN A 287 -19.31 21.21 -5.78
CA GLN A 287 -18.51 19.98 -5.79
C GLN A 287 -17.56 19.93 -4.59
N LEU A 288 -16.94 21.06 -4.22
CA LEU A 288 -16.07 21.15 -3.06
C LEU A 288 -16.83 20.89 -1.75
N VAL A 289 -18.03 21.47 -1.63
CA VAL A 289 -18.92 21.24 -0.49
C VAL A 289 -19.38 19.77 -0.42
N ALA A 290 -19.73 19.17 -1.56
CA ALA A 290 -20.09 17.75 -1.62
C ALA A 290 -18.92 16.82 -1.24
N LEU A 291 -17.69 17.09 -1.71
CA LEU A 291 -16.50 16.33 -1.30
C LEU A 291 -16.29 16.40 0.22
N GLY A 292 -16.42 17.58 0.82
CA GLY A 292 -16.30 17.74 2.27
C GLY A 292 -17.32 16.89 3.04
N MET A 293 -18.59 16.89 2.60
CA MET A 293 -19.63 16.05 3.21
C MET A 293 -19.36 14.56 3.03
N LEU A 294 -18.92 14.13 1.84
CA LEU A 294 -18.61 12.72 1.55
C LEU A 294 -17.41 12.22 2.34
N VAL A 295 -16.38 13.06 2.52
CA VAL A 295 -15.23 12.73 3.38
C VAL A 295 -15.69 12.56 4.82
N PHE A 296 -16.52 13.49 5.32
CA PHE A 296 -17.05 13.40 6.68
C PHE A 296 -17.93 12.16 6.88
N ALA A 297 -18.88 11.89 5.98
CA ALA A 297 -19.74 10.71 6.01
C ALA A 297 -18.93 9.42 5.89
N GLY A 298 -17.97 9.38 4.96
CA GLY A 298 -17.09 8.24 4.73
C GLY A 298 -16.24 7.90 5.95
N ILE A 299 -15.52 8.88 6.50
CA ILE A 299 -14.64 8.66 7.66
C ILE A 299 -15.46 8.32 8.91
N SER A 300 -16.54 9.05 9.20
CA SER A 300 -17.36 8.79 10.39
C SER A 300 -18.00 7.41 10.35
N SER A 301 -18.53 7.01 9.19
CA SER A 301 -19.17 5.69 9.02
C SER A 301 -18.14 4.56 9.00
N PHE A 302 -16.98 4.76 8.39
CA PHE A 302 -15.90 3.77 8.43
C PHE A 302 -15.40 3.55 9.86
N THR A 303 -15.06 4.63 10.56
CA THR A 303 -14.51 4.57 11.91
C THR A 303 -15.55 4.01 12.89
N GLY A 304 -16.81 4.46 12.80
CA GLY A 304 -17.91 3.94 13.62
C GLY A 304 -18.20 2.47 13.35
N GLY A 305 -18.29 2.07 12.07
CA GLY A 305 -18.50 0.69 11.67
C GLY A 305 -17.37 -0.24 12.14
N ALA A 306 -16.11 0.17 11.95
CA ALA A 306 -14.95 -0.60 12.40
C ALA A 306 -14.87 -0.73 13.93
N ALA A 307 -15.13 0.36 14.66
CA ALA A 307 -15.15 0.35 16.13
C ALA A 307 -16.25 -0.57 16.67
N MET A 308 -17.45 -0.49 16.09
CA MET A 308 -18.56 -1.37 16.48
C MET A 308 -18.28 -2.84 16.12
N PHE A 309 -17.68 -3.11 14.97
CA PHE A 309 -17.28 -4.47 14.58
C PHE A 309 -16.28 -5.06 15.59
N SER A 310 -15.26 -4.29 15.96
CA SER A 310 -14.27 -4.71 16.96
C SER A 310 -14.89 -4.90 18.35
N ALA A 311 -15.77 -3.99 18.77
CA ALA A 311 -16.48 -4.11 20.05
C ALA A 311 -17.40 -5.35 20.06
N SER A 312 -18.11 -5.59 18.96
CA SER A 312 -18.93 -6.77 18.73
C SER A 312 -18.12 -8.05 18.91
N GLU A 313 -17.00 -8.18 18.20
CA GLU A 313 -16.14 -9.36 18.26
C GLU A 313 -15.64 -9.63 19.68
N ASN A 314 -15.22 -8.58 20.40
CA ASN A 314 -14.80 -8.70 21.80
C ASN A 314 -15.93 -9.14 22.73
N LEU A 315 -17.12 -8.57 22.58
CA LEU A 315 -18.29 -8.95 23.38
C LEU A 315 -18.71 -10.39 23.10
N THR A 316 -18.70 -10.81 21.83
CA THR A 316 -18.98 -12.20 21.45
C THR A 316 -17.96 -13.14 22.05
N ARG A 317 -16.67 -12.82 21.97
CA ARG A 317 -15.62 -13.63 22.59
C ARG A 317 -15.79 -13.73 24.11
N GLN A 318 -16.13 -12.63 24.79
CA GLN A 318 -16.41 -12.65 26.22
C GLN A 318 -17.65 -13.48 26.55
N ALA A 319 -18.72 -13.37 25.76
CA ALA A 319 -19.93 -14.16 25.96
C ALA A 319 -19.67 -15.65 25.76
N ILE A 320 -18.86 -16.01 24.76
CA ILE A 320 -18.36 -17.37 24.49
C ILE A 320 -17.54 -17.87 25.70
N GLU A 321 -16.57 -17.11 26.19
CA GLU A 321 -15.75 -17.50 27.33
C GLU A 321 -16.57 -17.64 28.62
N GLN A 322 -17.61 -16.82 28.82
CA GLN A 322 -18.51 -16.89 29.98
C GLN A 322 -19.54 -18.03 29.90
N SER A 323 -19.91 -18.50 28.70
CA SER A 323 -20.83 -19.62 28.51
C SER A 323 -20.15 -20.99 28.58
N MET A 324 -18.82 -21.02 28.70
CA MET A 324 -18.07 -22.26 28.88
C MET A 324 -18.36 -22.87 30.24
N GLU A 325 -18.90 -24.09 30.23
CA GLU A 325 -19.11 -24.89 31.43
C GLU A 325 -18.23 -26.13 31.42
N ARG A 326 -17.69 -26.47 32.59
CA ARG A 326 -17.05 -27.76 32.85
C ARG A 326 -18.11 -28.73 33.39
N ARG A 327 -18.38 -29.80 32.65
CA ARG A 327 -19.31 -30.86 33.08
C ARG A 327 -18.63 -32.21 33.19
N SER A 328 -18.99 -32.97 34.21
CA SER A 328 -18.59 -34.39 34.31
C SER A 328 -19.31 -35.19 33.22
N ILE A 329 -18.58 -36.08 32.56
CA ILE A 329 -19.13 -37.01 31.58
C ILE A 329 -19.18 -38.39 32.22
N GLU A 330 -20.29 -39.10 32.02
CA GLU A 330 -20.42 -40.47 32.46
C GLU A 330 -19.46 -41.37 31.66
N ILE A 331 -18.52 -42.00 32.36
CA ILE A 331 -17.57 -42.99 31.84
C ILE A 331 -17.42 -44.12 32.84
N ASP A 332 -17.23 -45.34 32.34
CA ASP A 332 -17.03 -46.52 33.19
C ASP A 332 -15.66 -46.45 33.89
N SER A 333 -15.65 -46.00 35.14
CA SER A 333 -14.43 -45.80 35.93
C SER A 333 -13.65 -47.10 36.16
N GLU A 334 -14.31 -48.25 36.27
CA GLU A 334 -13.66 -49.55 36.47
C GLU A 334 -12.91 -49.98 35.20
N LYS A 335 -13.53 -49.81 34.03
CA LYS A 335 -12.85 -50.05 32.75
C LYS A 335 -11.73 -49.04 32.52
N LEU A 336 -11.97 -47.77 32.84
CA LEU A 336 -10.97 -46.70 32.71
C LEU A 336 -9.72 -46.96 33.56
N ALA A 337 -9.88 -47.51 34.77
CA ALA A 337 -8.75 -47.87 35.64
C ALA A 337 -7.80 -48.90 35.04
N ASN A 338 -8.26 -49.70 34.08
CA ASN A 338 -7.54 -50.83 33.52
C ASN A 338 -6.98 -50.58 32.11
N ILE A 339 -7.12 -49.36 31.58
CA ILE A 339 -6.62 -49.07 30.23
C ILE A 339 -5.10 -48.92 30.21
N LYS A 340 -4.51 -49.35 29.10
CA LYS A 340 -3.11 -49.17 28.74
C LYS A 340 -2.94 -48.39 27.45
N SER A 341 -3.99 -48.28 26.63
CA SER A 341 -3.94 -47.57 25.36
C SER A 341 -5.12 -46.62 25.19
N LEU A 342 -4.85 -45.49 24.53
CA LEU A 342 -5.83 -44.46 24.19
C LEU A 342 -5.85 -44.26 22.68
N GLN A 343 -7.05 -44.24 22.11
CA GLN A 343 -7.28 -43.93 20.70
C GLN A 343 -8.20 -42.72 20.55
N ILE A 344 -7.77 -41.70 19.80
CA ILE A 344 -8.46 -40.39 19.69
C ILE A 344 -8.89 -40.12 18.25
N ASP A 345 -10.14 -39.70 18.02
CA ASP A 345 -10.64 -39.29 16.70
C ASP A 345 -10.04 -37.96 16.23
N HIS A 346 -9.70 -37.85 14.93
CA HIS A 346 -8.96 -36.73 14.31
C HIS A 346 -9.68 -35.36 14.35
N ASN A 347 -10.81 -35.24 15.06
CA ASN A 347 -11.54 -33.98 15.22
C ASN A 347 -11.78 -33.62 16.70
N LEU A 348 -11.05 -34.27 17.62
CA LEU A 348 -11.21 -34.06 19.06
C LEU A 348 -9.96 -33.41 19.67
N THR A 349 -10.18 -32.42 20.52
CA THR A 349 -9.16 -31.91 21.44
C THR A 349 -9.30 -32.68 22.76
N VAL A 350 -8.25 -33.42 23.14
CA VAL A 350 -8.24 -34.26 24.34
C VAL A 350 -7.02 -33.94 25.19
N GLU A 351 -7.25 -33.66 26.46
CA GLU A 351 -6.23 -33.53 27.50
C GLU A 351 -6.31 -34.76 28.41
N TYR A 352 -5.26 -35.57 28.45
CA TYR A 352 -5.21 -36.75 29.30
C TYR A 352 -4.29 -36.52 30.49
N ILE A 353 -4.80 -36.69 31.71
CA ILE A 353 -4.10 -36.45 32.96
C ILE A 353 -3.91 -37.78 33.70
N VAL A 354 -2.64 -38.13 33.97
CA VAL A 354 -2.34 -39.31 34.80
C VAL A 354 -2.77 -39.05 36.25
N SER A 355 -3.76 -39.81 36.71
CA SER A 355 -4.46 -39.61 37.98
C SER A 355 -4.93 -40.95 38.57
N ASP A 356 -5.01 -41.03 39.90
CA ASP A 356 -5.63 -42.17 40.60
C ASP A 356 -7.17 -42.06 40.64
N GLU A 357 -7.72 -40.90 40.32
CA GLU A 357 -9.16 -40.64 40.27
C GLU A 357 -9.68 -40.76 38.82
N MET A 358 -10.42 -41.84 38.54
CA MET A 358 -10.92 -42.18 37.20
C MET A 358 -12.19 -41.40 36.85
N ARG A 359 -12.05 -40.38 36.00
CA ARG A 359 -13.18 -39.55 35.55
C ARG A 359 -12.92 -38.89 34.20
N ALA A 360 -13.99 -38.41 33.58
CA ALA A 360 -13.94 -37.61 32.36
C ALA A 360 -14.70 -36.30 32.58
N GLU A 361 -14.15 -35.21 32.07
CA GLU A 361 -14.76 -33.87 32.09
C GLU A 361 -14.81 -33.33 30.65
N GLN A 362 -15.84 -32.56 30.32
CA GLN A 362 -15.93 -31.80 29.09
C GLN A 362 -15.98 -30.31 29.43
N TYR A 363 -15.10 -29.53 28.81
CA TYR A 363 -15.31 -28.10 28.65
C TYR A 363 -16.09 -27.91 27.37
N ARG A 364 -17.27 -27.31 27.49
CA ARG A 364 -18.16 -27.10 26.36
C ARG A 364 -18.94 -25.82 26.54
N TYR A 365 -19.58 -25.41 25.46
CA TYR A 365 -20.58 -24.37 25.55
C TYR A 365 -21.88 -24.87 26.22
N ASP A 366 -22.42 -24.08 27.14
CA ASP A 366 -23.78 -24.29 27.66
C ASP A 366 -24.83 -23.66 26.73
N TYR A 367 -25.09 -24.32 25.60
CA TYR A 367 -26.17 -23.96 24.69
C TYR A 367 -27.32 -24.99 24.74
N PRO A 368 -28.59 -24.55 24.71
CA PRO A 368 -29.76 -25.43 24.82
C PRO A 368 -29.82 -26.56 23.78
N ASP A 369 -29.25 -26.35 22.59
CA ASP A 369 -29.32 -27.27 21.45
C ASP A 369 -27.98 -27.93 21.08
N HIS A 370 -26.93 -27.74 21.88
CA HIS A 370 -25.63 -28.37 21.64
C HIS A 370 -25.61 -29.82 22.13
N LYS A 371 -25.59 -30.77 21.18
CA LYS A 371 -25.68 -32.23 21.45
C LYS A 371 -24.40 -32.98 21.09
N ALA A 372 -23.27 -32.29 20.95
CA ALA A 372 -21.98 -32.91 20.69
C ALA A 372 -21.37 -33.45 22.00
N TYR A 373 -21.48 -34.76 22.20
CA TYR A 373 -20.81 -35.46 23.30
C TYR A 373 -19.80 -36.46 22.73
N PRO A 374 -18.62 -36.65 23.31
CA PRO A 374 -17.77 -37.76 22.89
C PRO A 374 -18.46 -39.10 23.16
N LYS A 375 -18.21 -40.08 22.29
CA LYS A 375 -18.55 -41.48 22.55
C LYS A 375 -17.30 -42.20 23.05
N PHE A 376 -17.42 -42.83 24.22
CA PHE A 376 -16.38 -43.66 24.79
C PHE A 376 -16.68 -45.14 24.51
N GLU A 377 -15.76 -45.82 23.86
CA GLU A 377 -15.82 -47.26 23.61
C GLU A 377 -14.60 -47.92 24.25
N PHE A 378 -14.82 -49.06 24.91
CA PHE A 378 -13.75 -49.85 25.52
C PHE A 378 -13.55 -51.14 24.73
N SER A 379 -12.31 -51.43 24.33
CA SER A 379 -11.92 -52.67 23.67
C SER A 379 -10.72 -53.27 24.40
N GLY A 380 -10.97 -54.19 25.34
CA GLY A 380 -9.93 -54.72 26.22
C GLY A 380 -9.32 -53.63 27.11
N ASP A 381 -8.01 -53.41 27.00
CA ASP A 381 -7.24 -52.36 27.69
C ASP A 381 -7.14 -51.05 26.87
N ARG A 382 -7.98 -50.89 25.85
CA ARG A 382 -8.01 -49.69 24.99
C ARG A 382 -9.26 -48.85 25.24
N LEU A 383 -9.06 -47.57 25.50
CA LEU A 383 -10.11 -46.55 25.42
C LEU A 383 -10.11 -45.93 24.02
N ILE A 384 -11.27 -45.90 23.39
CA ILE A 384 -11.50 -45.29 22.08
C ILE A 384 -12.46 -44.11 22.26
N ILE A 385 -12.01 -42.89 21.92
CA ILE A 385 -12.81 -41.68 21.99
C ILE A 385 -13.20 -41.26 20.56
N LYS A 386 -14.49 -41.27 20.26
CA LYS A 386 -15.05 -40.88 18.95
C LYS A 386 -15.85 -39.60 19.05
N ALA A 387 -15.75 -38.74 18.04
CA ALA A 387 -16.65 -37.59 17.93
C ALA A 387 -18.07 -38.09 17.63
N ASN A 388 -19.06 -37.75 18.46
CA ASN A 388 -20.46 -37.99 18.10
C ASN A 388 -20.89 -36.95 17.08
N ARG A 389 -20.78 -37.30 15.81
CA ARG A 389 -21.35 -36.51 14.71
C ARG A 389 -22.87 -36.66 14.76
N ALA A 390 -23.54 -35.86 15.61
CA ALA A 390 -24.97 -35.67 15.45
C ALA A 390 -25.21 -35.03 14.07
N ASP A 391 -26.15 -35.57 13.29
CA ASP A 391 -26.58 -35.05 11.99
C ASP A 391 -27.19 -33.65 12.14
N TYR A 392 -26.35 -32.63 12.32
CA TYR A 392 -26.69 -31.29 11.90
C TYR A 392 -26.55 -31.33 10.38
N GLY A 393 -27.65 -31.27 9.62
CA GLY A 393 -27.72 -31.47 8.15
C GLY A 393 -26.89 -30.51 7.28
N THR A 394 -25.89 -29.85 7.85
CA THR A 394 -24.81 -29.14 7.19
C THR A 394 -23.53 -29.96 7.33
N ASN A 395 -22.79 -30.15 6.24
CA ASN A 395 -21.62 -31.02 6.09
C ASN A 395 -20.37 -30.62 6.93
N ARG A 396 -20.54 -30.05 8.13
CA ARG A 396 -19.48 -29.60 9.04
C ARG A 396 -19.78 -30.09 10.46
N SER A 397 -18.91 -30.97 10.98
CA SER A 397 -18.98 -31.44 12.38
C SER A 397 -18.47 -30.34 13.30
N TYR A 398 -19.31 -29.87 14.22
CA TYR A 398 -19.01 -28.77 15.15
C TYR A 398 -18.38 -29.25 16.47
N PHE A 399 -17.29 -30.02 16.38
CA PHE A 399 -16.29 -29.94 17.44
C PHE A 399 -15.37 -28.78 17.03
N SER A 400 -15.59 -27.58 17.59
CA SER A 400 -14.64 -26.49 17.39
C SER A 400 -13.44 -26.78 18.29
N SER A 401 -12.37 -27.29 17.67
CA SER A 401 -11.08 -27.60 18.32
C SER A 401 -10.53 -26.45 19.17
N LYS A 402 -11.00 -25.21 18.93
CA LYS A 402 -10.59 -23.98 19.61
C LYS A 402 -11.15 -23.78 21.01
N HIS A 403 -12.28 -24.40 21.36
CA HIS A 403 -12.97 -24.06 22.62
C HIS A 403 -13.51 -25.26 23.39
N GLU A 404 -13.81 -26.39 22.73
CA GLU A 404 -14.26 -27.60 23.43
C GLU A 404 -13.10 -28.56 23.67
N ASN A 405 -12.90 -28.96 24.93
CA ASN A 405 -11.82 -29.85 25.33
C ASN A 405 -12.36 -30.98 26.21
N ILE A 406 -11.93 -32.21 25.94
CA ILE A 406 -12.25 -33.38 26.74
C ILE A 406 -11.06 -33.68 27.65
N VAL A 407 -11.29 -33.65 28.96
CA VAL A 407 -10.25 -33.99 29.94
C VAL A 407 -10.51 -35.37 30.51
N ILE A 408 -9.55 -36.28 30.34
CA ILE A 408 -9.62 -37.64 30.88
C ILE A 408 -8.60 -37.78 32.00
N TYR A 409 -9.08 -38.21 33.17
CA TYR A 409 -8.24 -38.54 34.31
C TYR A 409 -8.15 -40.06 34.38
N GLY A 410 -6.96 -40.63 34.15
CA GLY A 410 -6.80 -42.07 34.00
C GLY A 410 -5.40 -42.59 34.36
N PRO A 411 -5.16 -43.91 34.25
CA PRO A 411 -3.89 -44.52 34.60
C PRO A 411 -2.76 -44.14 33.61
N LYS A 412 -1.53 -44.57 33.90
CA LYS A 412 -0.43 -44.46 32.94
C LYS A 412 -0.74 -45.26 31.67
N LEU A 413 -0.47 -44.67 30.51
CA LEU A 413 -0.69 -45.30 29.21
C LEU A 413 0.63 -45.81 28.64
N GLU A 414 0.61 -46.98 28.01
CA GLU A 414 1.73 -47.53 27.24
C GLU A 414 1.68 -47.08 25.77
N MET A 415 0.49 -46.70 25.27
CA MET A 415 0.25 -46.32 23.88
C MET A 415 -0.83 -45.23 23.73
N ILE A 416 -0.57 -44.26 22.86
CA ILE A 416 -1.53 -43.24 22.42
C ILE A 416 -1.53 -43.24 20.90
N GLU A 417 -2.70 -43.36 20.30
CA GLU A 417 -2.88 -43.47 18.84
C GLU A 417 -3.99 -42.53 18.39
N GLU A 418 -3.80 -41.85 17.27
CA GLU A 418 -4.87 -41.08 16.63
C GLU A 418 -5.56 -41.92 15.53
N PHE A 419 -6.87 -41.74 15.33
CA PHE A 419 -7.58 -42.35 14.19
C PHE A 419 -7.14 -41.72 12.88
N ALA A 420 -6.86 -42.56 11.88
CA ALA A 420 -6.68 -42.08 10.52
C ALA A 420 -7.98 -41.41 10.06
N ALA A 421 -7.90 -40.15 9.64
CA ALA A 421 -9.00 -39.53 8.90
C ALA A 421 -9.30 -40.43 7.69
N SER A 422 -10.52 -40.97 7.59
CA SER A 422 -10.91 -41.65 6.36
C SER A 422 -10.82 -40.64 5.22
N SER A 423 -9.86 -40.92 4.34
CA SER A 423 -9.44 -40.15 3.17
C SER A 423 -10.49 -39.23 2.54
N SER A 424 -10.05 -37.99 2.29
CA SER A 424 -10.28 -37.21 1.07
C SER A 424 -11.69 -37.24 0.45
N ARG A 425 -12.40 -36.11 0.53
CA ARG A 425 -13.22 -35.68 -0.60
C ARG A 425 -13.07 -34.19 -0.84
N GLU A 426 -12.40 -33.92 -1.96
CA GLU A 426 -12.35 -32.68 -2.74
C GLU A 426 -11.82 -31.43 -2.04
N GLY A 427 -10.78 -30.87 -2.65
CA GLY A 427 -9.97 -29.81 -2.07
C GLY A 427 -10.77 -28.58 -1.68
N LYS A 428 -10.52 -28.14 -0.45
CA LYS A 428 -10.85 -26.86 0.22
C LYS A 428 -11.43 -27.04 1.64
N ASN A 429 -10.95 -28.01 2.39
CA ASN A 429 -11.14 -28.01 3.83
C ASN A 429 -9.80 -27.74 4.50
N THR A 430 -9.67 -26.54 5.06
CA THR A 430 -8.67 -26.22 6.09
C THR A 430 -9.03 -27.06 7.31
N TYR A 431 -8.48 -28.26 7.42
CA TYR A 431 -8.55 -29.01 8.67
C TYR A 431 -7.71 -28.22 9.69
N GLU A 432 -8.33 -27.84 10.81
CA GLU A 432 -7.56 -27.34 11.95
C GLU A 432 -6.79 -28.54 12.52
N PRO A 433 -5.47 -28.44 12.71
CA PRO A 433 -4.67 -29.58 13.14
C PRO A 433 -5.12 -30.02 14.54
N VAL A 434 -5.23 -31.33 14.73
CA VAL A 434 -5.63 -31.93 16.02
C VAL A 434 -4.69 -31.48 17.12
N GLN A 435 -5.24 -31.09 18.27
CA GLN A 435 -4.45 -30.77 19.46
C GLN A 435 -4.80 -31.78 20.55
N ALA A 436 -3.93 -32.76 20.78
CA ALA A 436 -4.03 -33.64 21.94
C ALA A 436 -2.85 -33.41 22.88
N SER A 437 -3.12 -33.38 24.19
CA SER A 437 -2.10 -33.21 25.21
C SER A 437 -2.11 -34.34 26.24
N TYR A 438 -0.93 -34.74 26.69
CA TYR A 438 -0.72 -35.77 27.69
C TYR A 438 0.06 -35.20 28.88
N ILE A 439 -0.62 -35.03 30.01
CA ILE A 439 -0.06 -34.48 31.24
C ILE A 439 0.51 -35.60 32.10
N LEU A 440 1.84 -35.67 32.12
CA LEU A 440 2.59 -36.70 32.84
C LEU A 440 2.92 -36.23 34.26
N SER A 441 2.31 -36.89 35.27
CA SER A 441 2.49 -36.55 36.69
C SER A 441 3.57 -37.39 37.39
N GLN A 442 4.03 -38.49 36.81
CA GLN A 442 5.06 -39.38 37.36
C GLN A 442 5.97 -39.95 36.25
N ASP A 443 7.15 -40.47 36.62
CA ASP A 443 8.05 -41.13 35.67
C ASP A 443 7.39 -42.31 34.95
N GLN A 444 7.82 -42.53 33.71
CA GLN A 444 7.23 -43.52 32.81
C GLN A 444 8.30 -44.37 32.12
N ALA A 445 8.18 -45.70 32.24
CA ALA A 445 9.13 -46.63 31.63
C ALA A 445 9.02 -46.64 30.10
N LYS A 446 7.79 -46.67 29.56
CA LYS A 446 7.58 -46.77 28.11
C LYS A 446 6.34 -46.02 27.66
N LEU A 447 6.44 -45.30 26.54
CA LEU A 447 5.32 -44.70 25.84
C LEU A 447 5.48 -44.88 24.32
N THR A 448 4.39 -45.18 23.63
CA THR A 448 4.31 -45.15 22.17
C THR A 448 3.27 -44.13 21.75
N VAL A 449 3.61 -43.17 20.90
CA VAL A 449 2.69 -42.18 20.34
C VAL A 449 2.64 -42.34 18.84
N LYS A 450 1.44 -42.57 18.30
CA LYS A 450 1.19 -42.70 16.86
C LYS A 450 0.29 -41.55 16.40
N LEU A 451 0.83 -40.67 15.56
CA LEU A 451 0.14 -39.51 15.01
C LEU A 451 -0.09 -39.69 13.51
N ASN A 452 -1.23 -39.21 13.03
CA ASN A 452 -1.54 -39.21 11.59
C ASN A 452 -1.08 -37.90 10.93
N GLU A 453 -1.49 -37.70 9.68
CA GLU A 453 -1.16 -36.51 8.91
C GLU A 453 -1.76 -35.24 9.55
N ASP A 454 -1.01 -34.13 9.55
CA ASP A 454 -1.42 -32.81 10.07
C ASP A 454 -1.82 -32.79 11.59
N SER A 455 -1.33 -33.75 12.38
CA SER A 455 -1.62 -33.84 13.82
C SER A 455 -0.62 -33.09 14.70
N ASN A 456 -1.08 -32.42 15.76
CA ASN A 456 -0.21 -31.83 16.80
C ASN A 456 -0.42 -32.52 18.15
N PHE A 457 0.67 -32.99 18.75
CA PHE A 457 0.64 -33.66 20.05
C PHE A 457 1.64 -33.06 21.03
N GLU A 458 1.21 -32.84 22.27
CA GLU A 458 2.07 -32.32 23.33
C GLU A 458 2.12 -33.22 24.57
N ILE A 459 3.30 -33.52 25.08
CA ILE A 459 3.48 -34.09 26.42
C ILE A 459 3.91 -32.98 27.37
N VAL A 460 3.10 -32.72 28.40
CA VAL A 460 3.36 -31.67 29.39
C VAL A 460 3.76 -32.30 30.72
N GLY A 461 4.85 -31.84 31.31
CA GLY A 461 5.29 -32.28 32.63
C GLY A 461 6.74 -31.93 32.92
N ARG A 462 7.28 -32.52 34.00
CA ARG A 462 8.70 -32.42 34.39
C ARG A 462 9.34 -33.78 34.65
N GLN A 463 8.64 -34.84 34.27
CA GLN A 463 9.00 -36.20 34.61
C GLN A 463 9.88 -36.83 33.53
N LYS A 464 10.42 -38.00 33.84
CA LYS A 464 11.30 -38.75 32.96
C LYS A 464 10.52 -39.83 32.19
N ILE A 465 10.88 -40.03 30.93
CA ILE A 465 10.43 -41.16 30.10
C ILE A 465 11.65 -42.00 29.72
N GLU A 466 11.69 -43.28 30.09
CA GLU A 466 12.85 -44.14 29.77
C GLU A 466 12.88 -44.49 28.28
N SER A 467 11.76 -44.92 27.69
CA SER A 467 11.65 -45.24 26.26
C SER A 467 10.42 -44.61 25.61
N LEU A 468 10.62 -43.64 24.71
CA LEU A 468 9.58 -42.96 23.94
C LEU A 468 9.67 -43.35 22.47
N ASN A 469 8.61 -43.98 21.94
CA ASN A 469 8.50 -44.37 20.54
C ASN A 469 7.48 -43.46 19.84
N LEU A 470 7.90 -42.74 18.80
CA LEU A 470 7.07 -41.88 17.98
C LEU A 470 6.90 -42.50 16.58
N GLU A 471 5.65 -42.65 16.14
CA GLU A 471 5.29 -42.97 14.76
C GLU A 471 4.52 -41.77 14.20
N LEU A 472 5.11 -41.01 13.29
CA LEU A 472 4.57 -39.73 12.82
C LEU A 472 4.10 -39.85 11.36
N GLY A 473 2.89 -39.34 11.09
CA GLY A 473 2.38 -39.11 9.74
C GLY A 473 2.97 -37.83 9.11
N ASP A 474 2.63 -37.58 7.84
CA ASP A 474 3.11 -36.40 7.10
C ASP A 474 2.65 -35.10 7.80
N LEU A 475 3.53 -34.11 7.99
CA LEU A 475 3.21 -32.82 8.65
C LEU A 475 2.80 -32.89 10.13
N ALA A 476 2.87 -34.07 10.76
CA ALA A 476 2.64 -34.20 12.19
C ALA A 476 3.71 -33.45 13.02
N SER A 477 3.31 -32.84 14.13
CA SER A 477 4.22 -32.23 15.10
C SER A 477 4.07 -32.83 16.48
N PHE A 478 5.20 -32.97 17.17
CA PHE A 478 5.29 -33.47 18.53
C PHE A 478 6.11 -32.52 19.38
N SER A 479 5.62 -32.18 20.57
CA SER A 479 6.31 -31.33 21.54
C SER A 479 6.29 -31.95 22.92
N ALA A 480 7.43 -32.04 23.59
CA ALA A 480 7.52 -32.46 24.99
C ALA A 480 8.45 -31.51 25.78
N PRO A 481 8.00 -30.27 26.03
CA PRO A 481 8.82 -29.28 26.72
C PRO A 481 9.03 -29.71 28.17
N ASN A 482 10.27 -29.59 28.65
CA ASN A 482 10.71 -29.95 29.99
C ASN A 482 10.64 -31.45 30.38
N ILE A 483 10.43 -32.36 29.42
CA ILE A 483 10.48 -33.81 29.64
C ILE A 483 11.87 -34.34 29.32
N SER A 484 12.43 -35.16 30.23
CA SER A 484 13.69 -35.86 29.99
C SER A 484 13.43 -37.25 29.43
N VAL A 485 13.98 -37.56 28.25
CA VAL A 485 13.81 -38.86 27.60
C VAL A 485 15.15 -39.61 27.59
N GLU A 486 15.23 -40.88 28.00
CA GLU A 486 16.50 -41.64 27.88
C GLU A 486 16.69 -42.19 26.48
N GLU A 487 15.69 -42.87 25.93
CA GLU A 487 15.70 -43.46 24.60
C GLU A 487 14.52 -42.92 23.79
N LEU A 488 14.81 -42.12 22.76
CA LEU A 488 13.82 -41.58 21.83
C LEU A 488 13.93 -42.30 20.49
N LYS A 489 12.89 -43.02 20.08
CA LYS A 489 12.80 -43.67 18.76
C LYS A 489 11.76 -42.94 17.92
N ILE A 490 12.13 -42.52 16.71
CA ILE A 490 11.23 -41.80 15.80
C ILE A 490 11.16 -42.56 14.48
N THR A 491 9.94 -42.82 14.02
CA THR A 491 9.62 -43.46 12.75
C THR A 491 8.62 -42.60 11.97
N GLY A 492 8.64 -42.67 10.64
CA GLY A 492 7.76 -41.85 9.78
C GLY A 492 8.25 -40.40 9.60
N LEU A 493 9.50 -40.23 9.19
CA LEU A 493 10.19 -38.92 9.14
C LEU A 493 9.87 -38.12 7.86
N ARG A 494 8.61 -37.70 7.70
CA ARG A 494 8.13 -36.96 6.51
C ARG A 494 7.59 -35.57 6.88
N SER A 495 8.37 -34.52 6.63
CA SER A 495 8.01 -33.11 6.88
C SER A 495 7.43 -32.85 8.29
N THR A 496 8.07 -33.31 9.35
CA THR A 496 7.57 -33.26 10.74
C THR A 496 8.44 -32.42 11.67
N GLY A 497 7.86 -31.81 12.70
CA GLY A 497 8.60 -31.08 13.75
C GLY A 497 8.55 -31.83 15.09
N VAL A 498 9.70 -32.15 15.68
CA VAL A 498 9.82 -32.82 16.98
C VAL A 498 10.63 -31.97 17.94
N ARG A 499 10.02 -31.54 19.04
CA ARG A 499 10.69 -30.77 20.10
C ARG A 499 10.72 -31.58 21.40
N VAL A 500 11.90 -31.79 21.96
CA VAL A 500 12.09 -32.44 23.27
C VAL A 500 13.08 -31.64 24.11
N TRP A 501 12.95 -31.64 25.44
CA TRP A 501 13.87 -30.85 26.28
C TRP A 501 15.27 -31.46 26.35
N SER A 502 15.37 -32.75 26.64
CA SER A 502 16.66 -33.45 26.68
C SER A 502 16.46 -34.92 26.37
N ALA A 503 17.36 -35.48 25.55
CA ALA A 503 17.34 -36.90 25.20
C ALA A 503 18.70 -37.56 25.50
N GLY A 504 18.73 -38.78 26.03
CA GLY A 504 19.98 -39.52 26.21
C GLY A 504 20.51 -40.09 24.89
N GLN A 505 19.65 -40.87 24.24
CA GLN A 505 19.87 -41.49 22.93
C GLN A 505 18.68 -41.19 22.02
N ILE A 506 18.96 -40.91 20.75
CA ILE A 506 17.95 -40.68 19.73
C ILE A 506 18.21 -41.64 18.58
N ALA A 507 17.20 -42.45 18.24
CA ALA A 507 17.22 -43.33 17.08
C ALA A 507 16.18 -42.86 16.07
N LEU A 508 16.65 -42.39 14.92
CA LEU A 508 15.84 -41.95 13.80
C LEU A 508 15.80 -43.08 12.77
N ASN A 509 14.63 -43.66 12.54
CA ASN A 509 14.46 -44.79 11.63
C ASN A 509 13.42 -44.45 10.56
N GLY A 510 13.83 -44.43 9.29
CA GLY A 510 12.93 -44.12 8.18
C GLY A 510 13.61 -43.47 6.98
N GLN A 511 12.81 -43.17 5.96
CA GLN A 511 13.24 -42.41 4.78
C GLN A 511 12.96 -40.91 4.98
N PHE A 512 13.98 -40.08 4.79
CA PHE A 512 13.86 -38.63 4.81
C PHE A 512 13.56 -38.13 3.40
N ARG A 513 12.66 -37.16 3.29
CA ARG A 513 12.36 -36.50 2.01
C ARG A 513 12.41 -34.99 2.21
N CYS A 514 13.35 -34.32 1.55
CA CYS A 514 13.30 -32.86 1.39
C CYS A 514 12.18 -32.55 0.38
N VAL A 515 11.21 -31.71 0.76
CA VAL A 515 10.06 -31.38 -0.11
C VAL A 515 9.95 -29.88 -0.25
N ASP A 516 10.12 -29.36 -1.46
CA ASP A 516 9.81 -27.97 -1.76
C ASP A 516 8.31 -27.78 -1.94
N ASN A 517 7.64 -27.10 -1.00
CA ASN A 517 6.73 -26.00 -1.34
C ASN A 517 6.02 -25.26 -0.17
N PHE A 518 5.79 -23.98 -0.48
CA PHE A 518 4.81 -22.99 -0.02
C PHE A 518 4.89 -22.27 1.34
N ASP A 519 5.68 -22.68 2.34
CA ASP A 519 5.72 -21.91 3.61
C ASP A 519 7.01 -22.00 4.46
N ASN A 520 8.18 -22.31 3.86
CA ASN A 520 9.47 -22.42 4.58
C ASN A 520 9.52 -23.42 5.77
N ARG A 521 8.57 -24.38 5.87
CA ARG A 521 8.44 -25.32 7.00
C ARG A 521 8.62 -26.80 6.65
N ASN A 522 9.34 -27.13 5.57
CA ASN A 522 9.53 -28.52 5.17
C ASN A 522 10.95 -29.00 5.48
N GLY A 523 11.14 -29.42 6.72
CA GLY A 523 12.33 -30.10 7.22
C GLY A 523 11.96 -30.89 8.46
N PHE A 524 12.71 -31.95 8.76
CA PHE A 524 12.62 -32.60 10.06
C PHE A 524 13.40 -31.73 11.06
N GLU A 525 12.68 -30.99 11.91
CA GLU A 525 13.31 -30.20 12.97
C GLU A 525 13.30 -31.01 14.27
N LEU A 526 14.49 -31.18 14.85
CA LEU A 526 14.68 -31.86 16.13
C LEU A 526 15.40 -30.92 17.09
N GLU A 527 14.65 -30.37 18.05
CA GLU A 527 15.18 -29.45 19.06
C GLU A 527 15.42 -30.21 20.38
N TYR A 528 16.60 -30.01 21.00
CA TYR A 528 17.03 -30.62 22.26
C TYR A 528 18.11 -29.76 22.95
N ASN A 529 18.19 -29.79 24.29
CA ASN A 529 19.10 -28.94 25.07
C ASN A 529 20.42 -29.60 25.51
N ASN A 530 20.61 -30.90 25.29
CA ASN A 530 21.81 -31.64 25.70
C ASN A 530 22.60 -32.18 24.48
N SER A 531 23.61 -33.03 24.69
CA SER A 531 24.35 -33.68 23.59
C SER A 531 23.99 -35.16 23.50
N PRO A 532 22.84 -35.51 22.89
CA PRO A 532 22.41 -36.90 22.74
C PRO A 532 23.33 -37.68 21.81
N GLU A 533 23.37 -38.99 22.00
CA GLU A 533 23.88 -39.91 20.98
C GLU A 533 22.79 -40.13 19.91
N ILE A 534 23.03 -39.67 18.68
CA ILE A 534 22.05 -39.78 17.59
C ILE A 534 22.46 -40.92 16.65
N THR A 535 21.51 -41.80 16.36
CA THR A 535 21.62 -42.85 15.35
C THR A 535 20.57 -42.66 14.26
N LEU A 536 20.99 -42.87 13.01
CA LEU A 536 20.19 -42.77 11.81
C LEU A 536 20.17 -44.13 11.13
N ASN A 537 19.02 -44.80 11.07
CA ASN A 537 18.89 -46.15 10.51
C ASN A 537 19.94 -47.15 11.06
N GLY A 538 20.35 -46.96 12.33
CA GLY A 538 21.36 -47.76 13.01
C GLY A 538 22.80 -47.22 12.96
N GLU A 539 23.10 -46.15 12.22
CA GLU A 539 24.43 -45.56 12.10
C GLU A 539 24.57 -44.29 12.96
N LYS A 540 25.71 -44.09 13.66
CA LYS A 540 25.92 -42.90 14.50
C LYS A 540 26.15 -41.65 13.65
N VAL A 541 25.46 -40.55 13.97
CA VAL A 541 25.59 -39.27 13.29
C VAL A 541 25.88 -38.14 14.28
N LYS A 542 26.61 -37.09 13.86
CA LYS A 542 26.87 -35.92 14.70
C LYS A 542 25.74 -34.90 14.59
N ALA A 543 25.46 -34.23 15.71
CA ALA A 543 24.59 -33.06 15.75
C ALA A 543 25.01 -32.01 14.70
N GLY A 544 24.05 -31.52 13.89
CA GLY A 544 24.29 -30.50 12.86
C GLY A 544 24.78 -31.01 11.49
N GLN A 545 24.96 -32.32 11.29
CA GLN A 545 25.33 -32.87 9.97
C GLN A 545 24.15 -33.11 9.01
N LEU A 546 22.92 -32.98 9.49
CA LEU A 546 21.72 -33.25 8.69
C LEU A 546 21.13 -31.91 8.21
N VAL A 547 21.54 -31.47 7.02
CA VAL A 547 21.01 -30.28 6.34
C VAL A 547 20.59 -30.71 4.95
N CYS A 548 19.34 -30.42 4.53
CA CYS A 548 18.92 -30.60 3.14
C CYS A 548 19.84 -29.75 2.24
N SER A 549 20.52 -30.37 1.27
CA SER A 549 21.46 -29.65 0.40
C SER A 549 20.71 -28.80 -0.64
N GLU A 550 21.17 -27.58 -0.91
CA GLU A 550 20.62 -26.72 -1.97
C GLU A 550 20.78 -27.32 -3.39
N SER A 551 21.66 -28.31 -3.57
CA SER A 551 21.89 -28.94 -4.89
C SER A 551 20.81 -29.95 -5.32
N ASP A 552 19.84 -30.25 -4.46
CA ASP A 552 18.77 -31.22 -4.75
C ASP A 552 17.48 -30.60 -5.30
N GLN A 553 17.42 -29.27 -5.49
CA GLN A 553 16.23 -28.58 -6.01
C GLN A 553 16.06 -28.66 -7.54
N ASP A 554 17.08 -29.03 -8.30
CA ASP A 554 17.06 -28.96 -9.77
C ASP A 554 16.78 -30.29 -10.51
N GLU A 555 16.65 -31.43 -9.82
CA GLU A 555 16.33 -32.71 -10.47
C GLU A 555 15.01 -33.31 -9.96
N MET A 556 13.89 -32.78 -10.45
CA MET A 556 12.63 -33.52 -10.47
C MET A 556 12.80 -34.79 -11.33
N GLY A 557 12.91 -35.94 -10.66
CA GLY A 557 12.63 -37.23 -11.30
C GLY A 557 13.74 -38.26 -11.19
N ARG A 558 14.13 -38.62 -9.96
CA ARG A 558 14.43 -40.00 -9.53
C ARG A 558 14.71 -39.93 -8.04
N GLY A 559 14.05 -40.78 -7.27
CA GLY A 559 14.26 -40.85 -5.83
C GLY A 559 15.74 -41.04 -5.52
N GLN A 560 16.34 -40.05 -4.88
CA GLN A 560 17.50 -40.27 -4.05
C GLN A 560 17.00 -40.38 -2.61
N GLN A 561 17.23 -41.57 -2.06
CA GLN A 561 17.12 -41.86 -0.64
C GLN A 561 18.28 -41.16 0.06
N PHE A 562 18.00 -40.48 1.17
CA PHE A 562 19.02 -40.09 2.15
C PHE A 562 19.39 -41.28 3.02
#